data_AF-A0A958M626-F1
#
_entry.id   AF-A0A958M626-F1
#
_cell.length_a   1.000
_cell.length_b   1.000
_cell.length_c   1.000
_cell.angle_alpha   90.00
_cell.angle_beta   90.00
_cell.angle_gamma   90.00
#
_symmetry.space_group_name_H-M   'P 1'
#
loop_
_entity.id
_entity.type
_entity.pdbx_description
1 polymer ?
#
loop_
_entity_poly.entity_id
_entity_poly.type
_entity_poly.pdbx_seq_one_letter_code
_entity_poly.pdbx_strand_id
1 'polypeptide(L)'
;GNNLGDDGADGTLEPNGANIAVTAGTYKITMNLSDNTYTMEAFSWGIVGSGYNDWGATPDAKFTYDYVTNTFKVGVKLVDGEIKFRKNNDWGENFGDTGANGTLDAGGDNIVVTAGFYAITLDLVNGTYTMESANIWGVVGSGYNDWGATPDFSFTPLSNDIWVAEIVPIVDGEIKFRVNEDWGTNYGDTGVDGTLDAGGDNIAVTAGNYRIKL
;
A
#
# COMPACT_ATOMS: atom_id res chain seq x y z
N GLY A 1 -24.30 -0.51 22.98
CA GLY A 1 -24.10 0.26 21.74
C GLY A 1 -25.09 -0.23 20.72
N ASN A 2 -25.50 0.62 19.78
CA ASN A 2 -26.35 0.18 18.67
C ASN A 2 -25.55 -0.83 17.83
N ASN A 3 -25.96 -2.09 17.88
CA ASN A 3 -25.44 -3.14 17.01
C ASN A 3 -26.23 -3.07 15.71
N LEU A 4 -25.58 -2.79 14.59
CA LEU A 4 -26.20 -2.72 13.26
C LEU A 4 -25.57 -3.81 12.38
N GLY A 5 -26.43 -4.61 11.75
CA GLY A 5 -26.05 -5.65 10.79
C GLY A 5 -26.96 -5.58 9.56
N ASP A 6 -26.84 -6.55 8.66
CA ASP A 6 -27.61 -6.64 7.41
C ASP A 6 -28.23 -8.04 7.28
N ASP A 7 -29.53 -8.12 7.52
CA ASP A 7 -30.31 -9.34 7.33
C ASP A 7 -30.62 -9.57 5.85
N GLY A 8 -29.91 -10.50 5.23
CA GLY A 8 -30.15 -10.90 3.84
C GLY A 8 -29.19 -10.29 2.82
N ALA A 9 -28.19 -9.53 3.29
CA ALA A 9 -27.15 -8.91 2.46
C ALA A 9 -27.73 -7.97 1.39
N ASP A 10 -28.76 -7.20 1.75
CA ASP A 10 -29.49 -6.34 0.83
C ASP A 10 -29.04 -4.86 0.87
N GLY A 11 -28.09 -4.53 1.75
CA GLY A 11 -27.54 -3.18 1.90
C GLY A 11 -28.33 -2.30 2.87
N THR A 12 -29.36 -2.81 3.54
CA THR A 12 -30.04 -2.15 4.65
C THR A 12 -29.41 -2.54 6.00
N LEU A 13 -29.50 -1.64 6.98
CA LEU A 13 -28.91 -1.79 8.30
C LEU A 13 -30.01 -1.95 9.37
N GLU A 14 -30.06 -3.11 10.00
CA GLU A 14 -31.04 -3.46 11.03
C GLU A 14 -30.41 -3.47 12.42
N PRO A 15 -31.13 -2.97 13.45
CA PRO A 15 -30.75 -3.21 14.84
C PRO A 15 -30.65 -4.69 15.17
N ASN A 16 -29.45 -5.15 15.49
CA ASN A 16 -29.09 -6.55 15.73
C ASN A 16 -29.27 -7.46 14.50
N GLY A 17 -29.16 -6.91 13.29
CA GLY A 17 -29.09 -7.71 12.06
C GLY A 17 -27.86 -8.62 12.01
N ALA A 18 -27.84 -9.50 11.02
CA ALA A 18 -26.74 -10.44 10.79
C ALA A 18 -25.41 -9.72 10.47
N ASN A 19 -24.30 -10.41 10.72
CA ASN A 19 -22.98 -9.88 10.37
C ASN A 19 -22.87 -9.66 8.85
N ILE A 20 -22.39 -8.48 8.46
CA ILE A 20 -22.11 -8.16 7.06
C ILE A 20 -20.95 -9.03 6.57
N ALA A 21 -21.23 -9.90 5.60
CA ALA A 21 -20.22 -10.75 5.00
C ALA A 21 -19.30 -9.95 4.07
N VAL A 22 -17.99 -10.13 4.20
CA VAL A 22 -16.99 -9.49 3.35
C VAL A 22 -15.97 -10.51 2.84
N THR A 23 -15.49 -10.30 1.63
CA THR A 23 -14.28 -10.96 1.13
C THR A 23 -13.05 -10.14 1.49
N ALA A 24 -11.87 -10.76 1.52
CA ALA A 24 -10.62 -10.02 1.72
C ALA A 24 -10.38 -9.03 0.59
N GLY A 25 -10.05 -7.77 0.92
CA GLY A 25 -9.82 -6.71 -0.06
C GLY A 25 -9.79 -5.33 0.60
N THR A 26 -9.61 -4.30 -0.23
CA THR A 26 -9.75 -2.90 0.20
C THR A 26 -11.04 -2.36 -0.39
N TYR A 27 -11.88 -1.82 0.47
CA TYR A 27 -13.20 -1.35 0.13
C TYR A 27 -13.38 0.08 0.60
N LYS A 28 -14.13 0.85 -0.18
CA LYS A 28 -14.78 2.05 0.31
C LYS A 28 -16.16 1.65 0.81
N ILE A 29 -16.42 1.91 2.08
CA ILE A 29 -17.71 1.64 2.72
C ILE A 29 -18.38 2.98 2.97
N THR A 30 -19.58 3.17 2.42
CA THR A 30 -20.39 4.38 2.65
C THR A 30 -21.60 3.99 3.46
N MET A 31 -21.82 4.65 4.60
CA MET A 31 -22.98 4.44 5.46
C MET A 31 -23.88 5.67 5.42
N ASN A 32 -25.18 5.45 5.22
CA ASN A 32 -26.22 6.47 5.30
C ASN A 32 -27.12 6.16 6.48
N LEU A 33 -26.98 6.93 7.56
CA LEU A 33 -27.73 6.73 8.81
C LEU A 33 -29.15 7.32 8.78
N SER A 34 -29.47 8.19 7.81
CA SER A 34 -30.85 8.64 7.62
C SER A 34 -31.71 7.54 7.01
N ASP A 35 -31.14 6.77 6.09
CA ASP A 35 -31.84 5.70 5.40
C ASP A 35 -31.54 4.31 6.00
N ASN A 36 -30.63 4.25 6.96
CA ASN A 36 -30.04 3.00 7.48
C ASN A 36 -29.62 2.07 6.34
N THR A 37 -28.78 2.58 5.44
CA THR A 37 -28.22 1.78 4.34
C THR A 37 -26.71 1.88 4.32
N TYR A 38 -26.07 0.94 3.63
CA TYR A 38 -24.65 1.01 3.33
C TYR A 38 -24.35 0.50 1.92
N THR A 39 -23.23 0.97 1.37
CA THR A 39 -22.64 0.41 0.15
C THR A 39 -21.20 0.00 0.43
N MET A 40 -20.76 -1.05 -0.25
CA MET A 40 -19.37 -1.49 -0.25
C MET A 40 -18.92 -1.65 -1.70
N GLU A 41 -17.86 -0.94 -2.08
CA GLU A 41 -17.25 -1.06 -3.40
C GLU A 41 -15.75 -1.31 -3.27
N ALA A 42 -15.20 -2.13 -4.15
CA ALA A 42 -13.75 -2.31 -4.23
C ALA A 42 -13.09 -0.95 -4.49
N PHE A 43 -12.09 -0.61 -3.70
CA PHE A 43 -11.46 0.69 -3.78
C PHE A 43 -9.97 0.59 -3.42
N SER A 44 -9.14 0.69 -4.45
CA SER A 44 -7.70 0.83 -4.32
C SER A 44 -7.17 1.69 -5.45
N TRP A 45 -6.08 2.41 -5.20
CA TRP A 45 -5.28 3.04 -6.23
C TRP A 45 -3.93 2.35 -6.31
N GLY A 46 -3.37 2.29 -7.51
CA GLY A 46 -2.08 1.65 -7.75
C GLY A 46 -1.26 2.34 -8.83
N ILE A 47 0.05 2.11 -8.79
CA ILE A 47 1.00 2.50 -9.83
C ILE A 47 1.15 1.34 -10.82
N VAL A 48 1.04 1.65 -12.11
CA VAL A 48 1.20 0.71 -13.22
C VAL A 48 2.11 1.31 -14.29
N GLY A 49 2.92 0.51 -14.98
CA GLY A 49 3.63 0.96 -16.18
C GLY A 49 4.96 0.26 -16.41
N SER A 50 5.66 0.62 -17.50
CA SER A 50 6.99 0.06 -17.80
C SER A 50 8.02 0.38 -16.72
N GLY A 51 7.83 1.48 -15.97
CA GLY A 51 8.64 1.83 -14.80
C GLY A 51 8.39 0.98 -13.55
N TYR A 52 7.41 0.05 -13.57
CA TYR A 52 7.05 -0.78 -12.41
C TYR A 52 6.74 -2.25 -12.76
N ASN A 53 5.66 -2.50 -13.51
CA ASN A 53 5.10 -3.85 -13.73
C ASN A 53 4.69 -4.13 -15.19
N ASP A 54 5.37 -3.51 -16.16
CA ASP A 54 5.13 -3.68 -17.59
C ASP A 54 3.64 -3.59 -17.97
N TRP A 55 3.01 -2.47 -17.59
CA TRP A 55 1.60 -2.17 -17.89
C TRP A 55 0.57 -3.17 -17.32
N GLY A 56 0.93 -3.91 -16.27
CA GLY A 56 0.03 -4.80 -15.53
C GLY A 56 0.33 -6.29 -15.69
N ALA A 57 1.58 -6.67 -15.99
CA ALA A 57 2.03 -8.06 -15.97
C ALA A 57 1.94 -8.68 -14.56
N THR A 58 2.03 -7.86 -13.52
CA THR A 58 1.78 -8.20 -12.12
C THR A 58 0.82 -7.17 -11.50
N PRO A 59 0.28 -7.39 -10.28
CA PRO A 59 -0.52 -6.38 -9.60
C PRO A 59 0.19 -5.03 -9.47
N ASP A 60 -0.58 -3.94 -9.39
CA ASP A 60 -0.05 -2.59 -9.28
C ASP A 60 0.62 -2.32 -7.93
N ALA A 61 1.50 -1.33 -7.88
CA ALA A 61 2.08 -0.86 -6.62
C ALA A 61 0.97 -0.16 -5.83
N LYS A 62 0.40 -0.86 -4.86
CA LYS A 62 -0.80 -0.43 -4.15
C LYS A 62 -0.52 0.74 -3.21
N PHE A 63 -1.31 1.80 -3.32
CA PHE A 63 -1.30 2.89 -2.35
C PHE A 63 -2.02 2.51 -1.05
N THR A 64 -1.53 3.07 0.06
CA THR A 64 -2.17 3.04 1.37
C THR A 64 -2.87 4.38 1.65
N TYR A 65 -4.09 4.33 2.18
CA TYR A 65 -4.82 5.54 2.55
C TYR A 65 -4.28 6.12 3.86
N ASP A 66 -3.88 7.39 3.82
CA ASP A 66 -3.49 8.19 4.97
C ASP A 66 -4.67 9.06 5.41
N TYR A 67 -5.34 8.66 6.49
CA TYR A 67 -6.49 9.36 7.03
C TYR A 67 -6.15 10.72 7.65
N VAL A 68 -4.87 10.98 7.97
CA VAL A 68 -4.44 12.24 8.59
C VAL A 68 -4.42 13.35 7.54
N THR A 69 -3.92 13.04 6.35
CA THR A 69 -3.83 14.00 5.23
C THR A 69 -4.96 13.84 4.22
N ASN A 70 -5.79 12.80 4.34
CA ASN A 70 -6.81 12.44 3.36
C ASN A 70 -6.22 12.21 1.96
N THR A 71 -5.08 11.52 1.90
CA THR A 71 -4.38 11.21 0.64
C THR A 71 -4.01 9.73 0.56
N PHE A 72 -3.60 9.29 -0.61
CA PHE A 72 -3.07 7.94 -0.85
C PHE A 72 -1.55 8.02 -0.95
N LYS A 73 -0.82 7.21 -0.18
CA LYS A 73 0.65 7.22 -0.16
C LYS A 73 1.23 5.85 -0.52
N VAL A 74 2.43 5.83 -1.09
CA VAL A 74 3.17 4.59 -1.35
C VAL A 74 4.68 4.84 -1.28
N GLY A 75 5.41 3.90 -0.68
CA GLY A 75 6.85 3.79 -0.86
C GLY A 75 7.13 2.72 -1.92
N VAL A 76 7.85 3.07 -2.98
CA VAL A 76 8.00 2.20 -4.15
C VAL A 76 9.40 2.27 -4.73
N LYS A 77 9.87 1.15 -5.28
CA LYS A 77 11.04 1.09 -6.16
C LYS A 77 10.57 1.11 -7.60
N LEU A 78 11.09 2.06 -8.38
CA LEU A 78 10.83 2.19 -9.82
C LEU A 78 12.09 1.88 -10.62
N VAL A 79 11.90 1.56 -11.90
CA VAL A 79 12.95 1.50 -12.93
C VAL A 79 12.73 2.62 -13.95
N ASP A 80 13.72 2.86 -14.81
CA ASP A 80 13.56 3.81 -15.92
C ASP A 80 12.37 3.40 -16.79
N GLY A 81 11.47 4.33 -17.06
CA GLY A 81 10.28 4.04 -17.85
C GLY A 81 9.17 5.05 -17.63
N GLU A 82 7.95 4.56 -17.72
CA GLU A 82 6.73 5.34 -17.64
C GLU A 82 5.73 4.69 -16.68
N ILE A 83 4.95 5.50 -15.99
CA ILE A 83 3.88 5.05 -15.09
C ILE A 83 2.57 5.81 -15.32
N LYS A 84 1.48 5.21 -14.82
CA LYS A 84 0.17 5.82 -14.58
C LYS A 84 -0.34 5.43 -13.19
N PHE A 85 -1.30 6.19 -12.70
CA PHE A 85 -2.10 5.80 -11.53
C PHE A 85 -3.44 5.25 -12.00
N ARG A 86 -3.88 4.11 -11.48
CA ARG A 86 -5.20 3.58 -11.84
C ARG A 86 -5.94 2.98 -10.66
N LYS A 87 -7.26 3.01 -10.75
CA LYS A 87 -8.16 2.47 -9.74
C LYS A 87 -8.36 0.98 -9.94
N ASN A 88 -8.38 0.23 -8.86
CA ASN A 88 -8.77 -1.18 -8.81
C ASN A 88 -8.00 -2.12 -9.77
N ASN A 89 -6.75 -1.78 -10.13
CA ASN A 89 -5.98 -2.49 -11.16
C ASN A 89 -6.68 -2.55 -12.52
N ASP A 90 -7.55 -1.59 -12.81
CA ASP A 90 -8.38 -1.52 -14.00
C ASP A 90 -8.18 -0.18 -14.73
N TRP A 91 -8.38 -0.18 -16.05
CA TRP A 91 -8.14 0.99 -16.88
C TRP A 91 -9.31 1.99 -16.92
N GLY A 92 -10.47 1.64 -16.36
CA GLY A 92 -11.66 2.49 -16.41
C GLY A 92 -11.47 3.88 -15.80
N GLU A 93 -10.77 3.97 -14.66
CA GLU A 93 -10.42 5.24 -14.01
C GLU A 93 -8.90 5.28 -13.79
N ASN A 94 -8.21 6.10 -14.58
CA ASN A 94 -6.75 6.26 -14.52
C ASN A 94 -6.32 7.72 -14.73
N PHE A 95 -5.18 8.06 -14.15
CA PHE A 95 -4.57 9.38 -14.24
C PHE A 95 -3.15 9.29 -14.82
N GLY A 96 -2.83 10.27 -15.65
CA GLY A 96 -1.50 10.63 -16.10
C GLY A 96 -1.19 12.09 -15.74
N ASP A 97 -0.23 12.70 -16.42
CA ASP A 97 0.19 14.10 -16.23
C ASP A 97 0.56 14.73 -17.58
N THR A 98 -0.44 15.30 -18.25
CA THR A 98 -0.24 16.00 -19.52
C THR A 98 0.38 17.36 -19.26
N GLY A 99 1.60 17.54 -19.75
CA GLY A 99 2.38 18.75 -19.52
C GLY A 99 3.32 18.67 -18.32
N ALA A 100 3.40 17.51 -17.64
CA ALA A 100 4.37 17.22 -16.58
C ALA A 100 4.40 18.28 -15.47
N ASN A 101 3.21 18.66 -14.98
CA ASN A 101 3.01 19.76 -14.05
C ASN A 101 2.58 19.30 -12.63
N GLY A 102 2.52 17.99 -12.39
CA GLY A 102 2.12 17.40 -11.10
C GLY A 102 0.60 17.37 -10.87
N THR A 103 -0.20 17.65 -11.89
CA THR A 103 -1.66 17.54 -11.82
C THR A 103 -2.13 16.21 -12.39
N LEU A 104 -3.27 15.72 -11.87
CA LEU A 104 -3.86 14.46 -12.28
C LEU A 104 -4.81 14.68 -13.46
N ASP A 105 -4.37 14.27 -14.65
CA ASP A 105 -5.18 14.33 -15.85
C ASP A 105 -5.85 12.98 -16.13
N ALA A 106 -7.18 12.96 -16.14
CA ALA A 106 -7.94 11.74 -16.42
C ALA A 106 -7.60 11.21 -17.82
N GLY A 107 -6.99 10.03 -17.89
CA GLY A 107 -6.49 9.46 -19.13
C GLY A 107 -5.32 10.21 -19.77
N GLY A 108 -4.68 11.15 -19.06
CA GLY A 108 -3.57 11.98 -19.55
C GLY A 108 -2.31 11.19 -19.93
N ASP A 109 -1.28 11.92 -20.32
CA ASP A 109 0.00 11.36 -20.77
C ASP A 109 0.69 10.55 -19.65
N ASN A 110 1.50 9.58 -20.04
CA ASN A 110 2.27 8.79 -19.08
C ASN A 110 3.27 9.68 -18.32
N ILE A 111 3.49 9.35 -17.04
CA ILE A 111 4.47 10.03 -16.20
C ILE A 111 5.82 9.33 -16.39
N VAL A 112 6.81 10.05 -16.92
CA VAL A 112 8.17 9.53 -17.10
C VAL A 112 8.88 9.45 -15.74
N VAL A 113 9.50 8.32 -15.46
CA VAL A 113 10.22 8.04 -14.21
C VAL A 113 11.62 7.48 -14.47
N THR A 114 12.51 7.71 -13.52
CA THR A 114 13.86 7.12 -13.49
C THR A 114 13.95 6.06 -12.42
N ALA A 115 14.94 5.18 -12.52
CA ALA A 115 15.21 4.16 -11.54
C ALA A 115 15.55 4.77 -10.17
N GLY A 116 14.88 4.29 -9.12
CA GLY A 116 15.09 4.80 -7.76
C GLY A 116 14.01 4.38 -6.78
N PHE A 117 14.17 4.81 -5.52
CA PHE A 117 13.19 4.65 -4.46
C PHE A 117 12.48 5.97 -4.22
N TYR A 118 11.14 5.92 -4.18
CA TYR A 118 10.29 7.09 -4.12
C TYR A 118 9.21 6.95 -3.06
N ALA A 119 8.93 8.08 -2.39
CA ALA A 119 7.67 8.29 -1.69
C ALA A 119 6.73 9.07 -2.63
N ILE A 120 5.57 8.50 -2.91
CA ILE A 120 4.58 9.11 -3.81
C ILE A 120 3.30 9.36 -3.03
N THR A 121 2.78 10.59 -3.15
CA THR A 121 1.47 10.98 -2.60
C THR A 121 0.52 11.29 -3.75
N LEU A 122 -0.67 10.68 -3.71
CA LEU A 122 -1.78 10.92 -4.62
C LEU A 122 -2.90 11.63 -3.85
N ASP A 123 -3.19 12.87 -4.25
CA ASP A 123 -4.24 13.72 -3.67
C ASP A 123 -5.40 13.87 -4.66
N LEU A 124 -6.40 13.02 -4.48
CA LEU A 124 -7.61 13.00 -5.31
C LEU A 124 -8.56 14.16 -5.00
N VAL A 125 -8.39 14.85 -3.86
CA VAL A 125 -9.22 16.00 -3.50
C VAL A 125 -8.77 17.24 -4.28
N ASN A 126 -7.45 17.46 -4.33
CA ASN A 126 -6.86 18.59 -5.03
C ASN A 126 -6.49 18.28 -6.49
N GLY A 127 -6.53 17.02 -6.90
CA GLY A 127 -6.21 16.62 -8.27
C GLY A 127 -4.73 16.70 -8.57
N THR A 128 -3.86 16.35 -7.62
CA THR A 128 -2.41 16.45 -7.74
C THR A 128 -1.70 15.20 -7.24
N TYR A 129 -0.43 15.07 -7.59
CA TYR A 129 0.47 14.11 -6.97
C TYR A 129 1.84 14.72 -6.69
N THR A 130 2.56 14.13 -5.74
CA THR A 130 3.99 14.40 -5.53
C THR A 130 4.77 13.10 -5.62
N MET A 131 6.01 13.19 -6.10
CA MET A 131 6.95 12.08 -6.19
C MET A 131 8.32 12.58 -5.79
N GLU A 132 8.86 12.05 -4.69
CA GLU A 132 10.13 12.48 -4.12
C GLU A 132 11.02 11.27 -3.89
N SER A 133 12.30 11.37 -4.25
CA SER A 133 13.28 10.36 -3.89
C SER A 133 13.34 10.23 -2.37
N ALA A 134 13.27 8.99 -1.87
CA ALA A 134 13.18 8.73 -0.44
C ALA A 134 13.96 7.47 -0.05
N ASN A 135 14.36 7.42 1.22
CA ASN A 135 14.84 6.19 1.84
C ASN A 135 13.64 5.33 2.22
N ILE A 136 13.40 4.28 1.45
CA ILE A 136 12.27 3.38 1.64
C ILE A 136 12.74 2.14 2.41
N TRP A 137 12.12 1.92 3.57
CA TRP A 137 12.30 0.68 4.33
C TRP A 137 11.71 -0.51 3.58
N GLY A 138 12.34 -1.67 3.72
CA GLY A 138 11.89 -2.92 3.12
C GLY A 138 11.95 -4.09 4.10
N VAL A 139 11.01 -5.02 3.99
CA VAL A 139 11.09 -6.35 4.63
C VAL A 139 11.93 -7.27 3.76
N VAL A 140 12.94 -7.92 4.35
CA VAL A 140 13.86 -8.84 3.68
C VAL A 140 14.10 -10.06 4.57
N GLY A 141 14.33 -11.24 3.98
CA GLY A 141 14.82 -12.40 4.74
C GLY A 141 14.33 -13.74 4.20
N SER A 142 14.73 -14.84 4.84
CA SER A 142 14.28 -16.20 4.48
C SER A 142 12.77 -16.37 4.61
N GLY A 143 12.12 -15.60 5.49
CA GLY A 143 10.66 -15.54 5.61
C GLY A 143 9.95 -14.78 4.50
N TYR A 144 10.66 -14.13 3.57
CA TYR A 144 10.05 -13.33 2.50
C TYR A 144 10.70 -13.52 1.11
N ASN A 145 11.95 -13.08 0.93
CA ASN A 145 12.63 -13.01 -0.39
C ASN A 145 14.04 -13.62 -0.39
N ASP A 146 14.31 -14.57 0.50
CA ASP A 146 15.60 -15.26 0.64
C ASP A 146 16.80 -14.29 0.68
N TRP A 147 16.74 -13.33 1.61
CA TRP A 147 17.80 -12.36 1.86
C TRP A 147 18.13 -11.43 0.67
N GLY A 148 17.17 -11.22 -0.24
CA GLY A 148 17.28 -10.28 -1.36
C GLY A 148 17.41 -10.94 -2.73
N ALA A 149 16.95 -12.19 -2.90
CA ALA A 149 16.85 -12.84 -4.21
C ALA A 149 15.85 -12.11 -5.14
N THR A 150 14.85 -11.44 -4.56
CA THR A 150 13.91 -10.54 -5.24
C THR A 150 13.86 -9.19 -4.50
N PRO A 151 13.24 -8.14 -5.07
CA PRO A 151 13.00 -6.89 -4.36
C PRO A 151 12.38 -7.10 -2.97
N ASP A 152 12.71 -6.20 -2.05
CA ASP A 152 12.16 -6.21 -0.70
C ASP A 152 10.67 -5.82 -0.72
N PHE A 153 9.93 -6.17 0.35
CA PHE A 153 8.59 -5.62 0.51
C PHE A 153 8.69 -4.18 1.01
N SER A 154 8.46 -3.20 0.14
CA SER A 154 8.55 -1.79 0.50
C SER A 154 7.49 -1.38 1.53
N PHE A 155 7.92 -0.63 2.53
CA PHE A 155 7.03 0.10 3.42
C PHE A 155 6.55 1.38 2.76
N THR A 156 5.33 1.77 3.12
CA THR A 156 4.75 3.07 2.80
C THR A 156 4.94 4.03 3.98
N PRO A 157 5.61 5.18 3.77
CA PRO A 157 5.60 6.25 4.76
C PRO A 157 4.23 6.92 4.81
N LEU A 158 3.67 7.03 6.01
CA LEU A 158 2.44 7.77 6.30
C LEU A 158 2.77 9.01 7.14
N SER A 159 1.74 9.79 7.47
CA SER A 159 1.87 10.91 8.41
C SER A 159 2.26 10.42 9.81
N ASN A 160 2.82 11.33 10.62
CA ASN A 160 3.28 11.09 11.99
C ASN A 160 4.40 10.05 12.11
N ASP A 161 5.31 10.00 11.12
CA ASP A 161 6.47 9.10 11.09
C ASP A 161 6.13 7.61 11.16
N ILE A 162 4.88 7.24 10.83
CA ILE A 162 4.43 5.86 10.78
C ILE A 162 4.81 5.25 9.44
N TRP A 163 5.43 4.07 9.46
CA TRP A 163 5.65 3.28 8.25
C TRP A 163 4.80 2.03 8.29
N VAL A 164 4.21 1.67 7.15
CA VAL A 164 3.39 0.45 7.06
C VAL A 164 3.73 -0.41 5.86
N ALA A 165 3.87 -1.71 6.08
CA ALA A 165 3.86 -2.72 5.05
C ALA A 165 2.54 -3.50 5.18
N GLU A 166 1.61 -3.27 4.25
CA GLU A 166 0.27 -3.85 4.27
C GLU A 166 0.25 -5.25 3.65
N ILE A 167 -0.12 -6.27 4.43
CA ILE A 167 -0.40 -7.64 3.96
C ILE A 167 0.84 -8.28 3.29
N VAL A 168 1.97 -8.26 4.01
CA VAL A 168 3.21 -8.93 3.59
C VAL A 168 2.98 -10.44 3.65
N PRO A 169 3.15 -11.19 2.55
CA PRO A 169 3.08 -12.65 2.57
C PRO A 169 4.38 -13.21 3.13
N ILE A 170 4.33 -13.76 4.34
CA ILE A 170 5.46 -14.34 5.05
C ILE A 170 5.34 -15.87 5.06
N VAL A 171 6.48 -16.55 4.97
CA VAL A 171 6.65 -17.98 5.25
C VAL A 171 7.43 -18.17 6.56
N ASP A 172 7.42 -19.38 7.11
CA ASP A 172 8.26 -19.69 8.28
C ASP A 172 9.73 -19.39 7.96
N GLY A 173 10.38 -18.60 8.81
CA GLY A 173 11.76 -18.19 8.59
C GLY A 173 12.15 -17.00 9.45
N GLU A 174 13.05 -16.18 8.93
CA GLU A 174 13.53 -14.98 9.60
C GLU A 174 13.45 -13.77 8.66
N ILE A 175 13.29 -12.58 9.25
CA ILE A 175 13.28 -11.30 8.54
C ILE A 175 14.19 -10.27 9.22
N LYS A 176 14.54 -9.24 8.45
CA LYS A 176 15.07 -7.95 8.89
C LYS A 176 14.38 -6.82 8.15
N PHE A 177 14.62 -5.60 8.60
CA PHE A 177 14.25 -4.39 7.88
C PHE A 177 15.50 -3.70 7.37
N ARG A 178 15.51 -3.24 6.12
CA ARG A 178 16.64 -2.48 5.56
C ARG A 178 16.19 -1.36 4.63
N VAL A 179 17.03 -0.35 4.45
CA VAL A 179 16.74 0.79 3.59
C VAL A 179 17.18 0.52 2.16
N ASN A 180 16.32 0.82 1.18
CA ASN A 180 16.65 0.84 -0.25
C ASN A 180 17.28 -0.46 -0.77
N GLU A 181 16.87 -1.60 -0.22
CA GLU A 181 17.43 -2.93 -0.52
C GLU A 181 18.95 -3.05 -0.27
N ASP A 182 19.50 -2.17 0.57
CA ASP A 182 20.93 -2.10 0.90
C ASP A 182 21.16 -2.45 2.37
N TRP A 183 22.29 -3.13 2.65
CA TRP A 183 22.62 -3.58 3.99
C TRP A 183 23.23 -2.50 4.90
N GLY A 184 23.57 -1.32 4.37
CA GLY A 184 24.21 -0.24 5.12
C GLY A 184 23.42 0.23 6.33
N THR A 185 22.09 0.35 6.20
CA THR A 185 21.18 0.64 7.31
C THR A 185 20.13 -0.45 7.41
N ASN A 186 20.20 -1.27 8.46
CA ASN A 186 19.26 -2.35 8.71
C ASN A 186 18.97 -2.53 10.21
N TYR A 187 17.81 -3.09 10.52
CA TYR A 187 17.35 -3.37 11.87
C TYR A 187 16.94 -4.84 12.03
N GLY A 188 17.17 -5.35 13.24
CA GLY A 188 16.74 -6.65 13.75
C GLY A 188 16.20 -6.52 15.17
N ASP A 189 16.11 -7.61 15.92
CA ASP A 189 15.66 -7.65 17.33
C ASP A 189 16.60 -8.55 18.15
N THR A 190 17.62 -7.93 18.75
CA THR A 190 18.61 -8.66 19.55
C THR A 190 18.05 -8.87 20.95
N GLY A 191 17.93 -10.13 21.34
CA GLY A 191 17.32 -10.49 22.63
C GLY A 191 15.81 -10.70 22.57
N VAL A 192 15.18 -10.49 21.41
CA VAL A 192 13.78 -10.82 21.12
C VAL A 192 12.84 -10.09 22.10
N ASP A 193 13.08 -8.80 22.28
CA ASP A 193 12.33 -7.97 23.22
C ASP A 193 11.29 -7.07 22.54
N GLY A 194 11.22 -7.12 21.20
CA GLY A 194 10.30 -6.33 20.38
C GLY A 194 10.80 -4.91 20.09
N THR A 195 12.03 -4.58 20.47
CA THR A 195 12.70 -3.31 20.15
C THR A 195 13.63 -3.52 18.96
N LEU A 196 13.66 -2.55 18.05
CA LEU A 196 14.55 -2.62 16.90
C LEU A 196 15.96 -2.18 17.24
N ASP A 197 16.92 -3.05 16.93
CA ASP A 197 18.35 -2.79 17.09
C ASP A 197 19.04 -2.60 15.74
N ALA A 198 19.80 -1.51 15.62
CA ALA A 198 20.59 -1.25 14.43
C ALA A 198 21.61 -2.38 14.23
N GLY A 199 21.49 -3.10 13.11
CA GLY A 199 22.32 -4.28 12.83
C GLY A 199 22.04 -5.50 13.70
N GLY A 200 20.95 -5.52 14.47
CA GLY A 200 20.64 -6.59 15.43
C GLY A 200 20.34 -7.95 14.81
N ASP A 201 20.08 -8.94 15.66
CA ASP A 201 19.76 -10.32 15.26
C ASP A 201 18.50 -10.42 14.38
N ASN A 202 18.39 -11.47 13.58
CA ASN A 202 17.23 -11.67 12.71
C ASN A 202 15.95 -11.93 13.53
N ILE A 203 14.81 -11.47 13.01
CA ILE A 203 13.51 -11.63 13.66
C ILE A 203 12.85 -12.91 13.14
N ALA A 204 12.60 -13.88 14.00
CA ALA A 204 11.89 -15.10 13.64
C ALA A 204 10.40 -14.81 13.36
N VAL A 205 9.89 -15.38 12.28
CA VAL A 205 8.50 -15.22 11.84
C VAL A 205 7.89 -16.56 11.41
N THR A 206 6.57 -16.63 11.51
CA THR A 206 5.78 -17.78 11.04
C THR A 206 4.98 -17.41 9.80
N ALA A 207 4.54 -18.41 9.04
CA ALA A 207 3.78 -18.21 7.82
C ALA A 207 2.45 -17.48 8.07
N GLY A 208 2.14 -16.51 7.21
CA GLY A 208 0.92 -15.71 7.31
C GLY A 208 0.98 -14.42 6.51
N ASN A 209 -0.14 -13.69 6.50
CA ASN A 209 -0.19 -12.35 5.91
C ASN A 209 -0.13 -11.31 7.03
N TYR A 210 0.93 -10.51 7.06
CA TYR A 210 1.22 -9.59 8.16
C TYR A 210 1.00 -8.14 7.75
N ARG A 211 0.43 -7.35 8.66
CA ARG A 211 0.60 -5.90 8.63
C ARG A 211 1.73 -5.54 9.58
N ILE A 212 2.81 -4.98 9.06
CA ILE A 212 3.97 -4.57 9.86
C ILE A 212 3.98 -3.04 9.95
N LYS A 213 4.24 -2.52 11.15
CA LYS A 213 4.30 -1.08 11.43
C LYS A 213 5.60 -0.75 12.14
N LEU A 214 6.24 0.34 11.72
CA LEU A 214 7.39 0.96 12.39
C LEU A 214 6.99 2.33 12.92
#